data_AF-A0A8J8PRL3-F1
#
_entry.id   AF-A0A8J8PRL3-F1
#
_cell.length_a   1.000
_cell.length_b   1.000
_cell.length_c   1.000
_cell.angle_alpha   90.00
_cell.angle_beta   90.00
_cell.angle_gamma   90.00
#
_symmetry.space_group_name_H-M   'P 1'
#
loop_
_entity.id
_entity.type
_entity.pdbx_description
1 polymer ?
#
loop_
_entity_poly.entity_id
_entity_poly.type
_entity_poly.pdbx_seq_one_letter_code
_entity_poly.pdbx_strand_id
1 'polypeptide(L)'
;VKKYNNNVITIEPMDYFKPIKDLVVDWDEFYDRMFKVKPRLYPSKEVLEEKAEHRLKPEDQKELWKFAQCIWCGLCVSACPAVRIDSEFLGPAAHAKGYRFLADPRDTITDERMKILIDSSWRCTYCYQCFNVCPRDIEPVTAIKKTRSFTKNYSDKSEVAKRGEKHVEAIYDSIKQTGKLLEGMVYLKTYGLIQSLTDLIYMSKTGKLKYALVQEKNVQNINEIKKILGGEKK
;
A
#
# COMPACT_ATOMS: atom_id res chain seq x y z
N VAL A 1 -19.69 -6.14 -13.93
CA VAL A 1 -21.04 -5.56 -13.88
C VAL A 1 -21.84 -6.32 -12.84
N LYS A 2 -22.23 -5.69 -11.71
CA LYS A 2 -23.18 -6.32 -10.76
C LYS A 2 -24.47 -6.59 -11.55
N LYS A 3 -24.89 -7.85 -11.63
CA LYS A 3 -26.20 -8.20 -12.19
C LYS A 3 -27.23 -7.92 -11.09
N TYR A 4 -28.02 -6.87 -11.27
CA TYR A 4 -29.17 -6.62 -10.41
C TYR A 4 -30.29 -7.58 -10.87
N ASN A 5 -30.88 -8.32 -9.93
CA ASN A 5 -31.93 -9.31 -10.22
C ASN A 5 -33.29 -8.65 -10.53
N ASN A 6 -33.36 -7.31 -10.53
CA ASN A 6 -34.55 -6.53 -10.83
C ASN A 6 -34.19 -5.24 -11.58
N ASN A 7 -35.19 -4.57 -12.16
CA ASN A 7 -35.04 -3.31 -12.89
C ASN A 7 -34.92 -2.08 -11.96
N VAL A 8 -34.49 -2.27 -10.70
CA VAL A 8 -34.37 -1.20 -9.71
C VAL A 8 -32.90 -0.83 -9.56
N ILE A 9 -32.58 0.45 -9.79
CA ILE A 9 -31.24 1.00 -9.59
C ILE A 9 -31.29 1.91 -8.36
N THR A 10 -30.60 1.50 -7.29
CA THR A 10 -30.39 2.34 -6.11
C THR A 10 -29.15 3.21 -6.34
N ILE A 11 -29.27 4.51 -6.10
CA ILE A 11 -28.18 5.49 -6.20
C ILE A 11 -28.03 6.15 -4.83
N GLU A 12 -26.80 6.14 -4.31
CA GLU A 12 -26.45 6.63 -2.98
C GLU A 12 -25.19 7.52 -3.07
N PRO A 13 -24.99 8.45 -2.12
CA PRO A 13 -23.74 9.20 -2.03
C PRO A 13 -22.56 8.25 -1.77
N MET A 14 -21.35 8.73 -2.05
CA MET A 14 -20.13 7.95 -1.85
C MET A 14 -19.92 7.59 -0.38
N ASP A 15 -19.65 6.31 -0.11
CA ASP A 15 -19.23 5.84 1.21
C ASP A 15 -18.01 6.61 1.71
N TYR A 16 -17.98 6.92 3.00
CA TYR A 16 -16.91 7.65 3.71
C TYR A 16 -16.72 9.11 3.35
N PHE A 17 -17.55 9.65 2.46
CA PHE A 17 -17.66 11.09 2.28
C PHE A 17 -18.90 11.57 3.02
N LYS A 18 -18.80 12.71 3.72
CA LYS A 18 -19.93 13.27 4.46
C LYS A 18 -20.95 13.83 3.46
N PRO A 19 -22.21 13.36 3.43
CA PRO A 19 -23.22 13.95 2.57
C PRO A 19 -23.52 15.40 2.98
N ILE A 20 -23.53 16.32 2.02
CA ILE A 20 -23.97 17.70 2.21
C ILE A 20 -25.47 17.77 1.92
N LYS A 21 -25.87 17.28 0.74
CA LYS A 21 -27.26 17.20 0.30
C LYS A 21 -27.40 16.19 -0.84
N ASP A 22 -28.38 15.30 -0.74
CA ASP A 22 -28.66 14.26 -1.75
C ASP A 22 -27.40 13.43 -2.07
N LEU A 23 -26.90 13.49 -3.31
CA LEU A 23 -25.70 12.80 -3.78
C LEU A 23 -24.42 13.66 -3.70
N VAL A 24 -24.56 14.92 -3.27
CA VAL A 24 -23.42 15.84 -3.11
C VAL A 24 -22.77 15.57 -1.78
N VAL A 25 -21.46 15.31 -1.81
CA VAL A 25 -20.64 15.01 -0.65
C VAL A 25 -19.56 16.06 -0.42
N ASP A 26 -19.06 16.13 0.80
CA ASP A 26 -17.94 16.96 1.22
C ASP A 26 -16.61 16.36 0.75
N TRP A 27 -15.79 17.17 0.08
CA TRP A 27 -14.52 16.75 -0.54
C TRP A 27 -13.28 17.23 0.23
N ASP A 28 -13.43 18.00 1.30
CA ASP A 28 -12.31 18.68 1.95
C ASP A 28 -11.26 17.67 2.46
N GLU A 29 -11.70 16.62 3.17
CA GLU A 29 -10.79 15.57 3.66
C GLU A 29 -10.06 14.82 2.53
N PHE A 30 -10.74 14.62 1.39
CA PHE A 30 -10.13 14.02 0.22
C PHE A 30 -9.03 14.93 -0.34
N TYR A 31 -9.33 16.22 -0.55
CA TYR A 31 -8.36 17.17 -1.05
C TYR A 31 -7.18 17.36 -0.11
N ASP A 32 -7.40 17.41 1.20
CA ASP A 32 -6.35 17.47 2.21
C ASP A 32 -5.36 16.32 2.07
N ARG A 33 -5.87 15.09 1.91
CA ARG A 33 -5.03 13.90 1.66
C ARG A 33 -4.27 14.01 0.34
N MET A 34 -4.92 14.49 -0.72
CA MET A 34 -4.28 14.68 -2.03
C MET A 34 -3.20 15.76 -2.00
N PHE A 35 -3.37 16.82 -1.23
CA PHE A 35 -2.39 17.91 -1.10
C PHE A 35 -1.24 17.58 -0.16
N LYS A 36 -1.46 16.74 0.87
CA LYS A 36 -0.39 16.20 1.74
C LYS A 36 0.75 15.58 0.94
N VAL A 37 0.45 14.89 -0.17
CA VAL A 37 1.47 14.27 -1.02
C VAL A 37 2.13 15.23 -2.01
N LYS A 38 1.93 16.55 -1.88
CA LYS A 38 2.52 17.61 -2.72
C LYS A 38 2.38 17.31 -4.22
N PRO A 39 1.16 17.28 -4.79
CA PRO A 39 0.87 16.62 -6.08
C PRO A 39 1.31 17.43 -7.32
N ARG A 40 2.53 17.95 -7.30
CA ARG A 40 3.21 18.67 -8.39
C ARG A 40 4.66 18.20 -8.52
N LEU A 41 5.25 18.48 -9.68
CA LEU A 41 6.65 18.24 -9.97
C LEU A 41 7.50 19.37 -9.39
N TYR A 42 8.60 19.02 -8.74
CA TYR A 42 9.63 19.97 -8.25
C TYR A 42 10.92 19.77 -9.05
N PRO A 43 11.16 20.55 -10.12
CA PRO A 43 12.34 20.38 -10.96
C PRO A 43 13.65 20.82 -10.30
N SER A 44 14.77 20.48 -10.97
CA SER A 44 16.09 20.99 -10.61
C SER A 44 16.20 22.50 -10.82
N LYS A 45 17.17 23.11 -10.12
CA LYS A 45 17.48 24.53 -10.23
C LYS A 45 17.83 24.95 -11.65
N GLU A 46 18.57 24.12 -12.38
CA GLU A 46 18.96 24.40 -13.78
C GLU A 46 17.74 24.53 -14.71
N VAL A 47 16.72 23.69 -14.52
CA VAL A 47 15.47 23.78 -15.28
C VAL A 47 14.68 25.04 -14.90
N LEU A 48 14.64 25.38 -13.61
CA LEU A 48 13.99 26.62 -13.14
C LEU A 48 14.67 27.90 -13.63
N GLU A 49 15.98 27.85 -13.84
CA GLU A 49 16.79 28.95 -14.39
C GLU A 49 16.87 28.94 -15.93
N GLU A 50 16.06 28.11 -16.60
CA GLU A 50 16.01 27.97 -18.07
C GLU A 50 17.34 27.54 -18.71
N LYS A 51 18.23 26.91 -17.94
CA LYS A 51 19.54 26.39 -18.39
C LYS A 51 19.45 24.96 -18.94
N ALA A 52 18.33 24.27 -18.69
CA ALA A 52 18.10 22.90 -19.14
C ALA A 52 16.61 22.64 -19.39
N GLU A 53 16.32 21.65 -20.23
CA GLU A 53 14.97 21.15 -20.47
C GLU A 53 14.61 19.99 -19.52
N HIS A 54 13.31 19.70 -19.36
CA HIS A 54 12.87 18.49 -18.69
C HIS A 54 13.12 17.25 -19.56
N ARG A 55 14.08 16.41 -19.18
CA ARG A 55 14.32 15.13 -19.84
C ARG A 55 13.60 13.99 -19.13
N LEU A 56 12.93 13.15 -19.90
CA LEU A 56 12.25 11.95 -19.41
C LEU A 56 12.39 10.85 -20.44
N LYS A 57 12.79 9.65 -20.02
CA LYS A 57 12.88 8.51 -20.93
C LYS A 57 11.47 7.99 -21.27
N PRO A 58 11.25 7.43 -22.48
CA PRO A 58 9.97 6.83 -22.84
C PRO A 58 9.49 5.77 -21.86
N GLU A 59 10.41 4.99 -21.29
CA GLU A 59 10.12 3.93 -20.32
C GLU A 59 9.58 4.51 -19.01
N ASP A 60 10.22 5.56 -18.48
CA ASP A 60 9.78 6.28 -17.29
C ASP A 60 8.40 6.90 -17.54
N GLN A 61 8.21 7.56 -18.70
CA GLN A 61 6.92 8.15 -19.06
C GLN A 61 5.81 7.10 -19.10
N LYS A 62 6.07 5.89 -19.62
CA LYS A 62 5.09 4.79 -19.67
C LYS A 62 4.67 4.35 -18.27
N GLU A 63 5.62 4.28 -17.33
CA GLU A 63 5.34 3.98 -15.92
C GLU A 63 4.50 5.08 -15.26
N LEU A 64 4.87 6.33 -15.46
CA LEU A 64 4.21 7.50 -14.87
C LEU A 64 2.80 7.72 -15.43
N TRP A 65 2.60 7.44 -16.72
CA TRP A 65 1.35 7.69 -17.43
C TRP A 65 0.17 6.97 -16.78
N LYS A 66 0.35 5.73 -16.34
CA LYS A 66 -0.70 4.95 -15.65
C LYS A 66 -1.29 5.70 -14.46
N PHE A 67 -0.44 6.33 -13.65
CA PHE A 67 -0.88 7.07 -12.46
C PHE A 67 -1.26 8.52 -12.76
N ALA A 68 -0.74 9.10 -13.84
CA ALA A 68 -1.09 10.44 -14.30
C ALA A 68 -2.54 10.57 -14.76
N GLN A 69 -3.17 9.47 -15.21
CA GLN A 69 -4.57 9.44 -15.67
C GLN A 69 -5.62 9.58 -14.56
N CYS A 70 -5.21 9.75 -13.30
CA CYS A 70 -6.14 9.90 -12.18
C CYS A 70 -6.96 11.19 -12.31
N ILE A 71 -8.28 11.03 -12.39
CA ILE A 71 -9.26 12.12 -12.48
C ILE A 71 -9.78 12.58 -11.10
N TRP A 72 -9.19 12.07 -10.01
CA TRP A 72 -9.52 12.48 -8.63
C TRP A 72 -10.99 12.26 -8.24
N CYS A 73 -11.65 11.26 -8.84
CA CYS A 73 -13.05 10.93 -8.57
C CYS A 73 -13.36 10.30 -7.19
N GLY A 74 -12.36 10.06 -6.33
CA GLY A 74 -12.56 9.52 -4.97
C GLY A 74 -13.11 8.08 -4.85
N LEU A 75 -13.57 7.42 -5.92
CA LEU A 75 -14.20 6.09 -5.86
C LEU A 75 -13.33 5.04 -5.15
N CYS A 76 -12.02 5.08 -5.39
CA CYS A 76 -11.09 4.17 -4.75
C CYS A 76 -10.99 4.38 -3.23
N VAL A 77 -11.19 5.61 -2.75
CA VAL A 77 -11.23 5.97 -1.33
C VAL A 77 -12.53 5.50 -0.72
N SER A 78 -13.66 5.77 -1.41
CA SER A 78 -15.00 5.36 -1.00
C SER A 78 -15.11 3.84 -0.85
N ALA A 79 -14.50 3.06 -1.74
CA ALA A 79 -14.51 1.60 -1.64
C ALA A 79 -13.49 1.01 -0.64
N CYS A 80 -12.62 1.82 -0.02
CA CYS A 80 -11.50 1.33 0.78
C CYS A 80 -11.85 1.24 2.28
N PRO A 81 -12.01 0.04 2.86
CA PRO A 81 -12.33 -0.09 4.27
C PRO A 81 -11.18 0.37 5.19
N ALA A 82 -9.93 0.32 4.73
CA ALA A 82 -8.78 0.75 5.52
C ALA A 82 -8.80 2.27 5.79
N VAL A 83 -9.28 3.07 4.83
CA VAL A 83 -9.42 4.52 5.00
C VAL A 83 -10.40 4.85 6.14
N ARG A 84 -11.47 4.06 6.27
CA ARG A 84 -12.46 4.24 7.34
C ARG A 84 -11.92 3.94 8.73
N ILE A 85 -11.07 2.91 8.83
CA ILE A 85 -10.62 2.37 10.12
C ILE A 85 -9.40 3.14 10.65
N ASP A 86 -8.53 3.61 9.75
CA ASP A 86 -7.23 4.17 10.09
C ASP A 86 -7.07 5.57 9.48
N SER A 87 -7.25 6.60 10.31
CA SER A 87 -7.15 8.01 9.90
C SER A 87 -5.76 8.40 9.38
N GLU A 88 -4.73 7.67 9.78
CA GLU A 88 -3.35 7.89 9.35
C GLU A 88 -3.07 7.25 7.98
N PHE A 89 -4.01 6.47 7.44
CA PHE A 89 -3.92 6.02 6.07
C PHE A 89 -4.35 7.15 5.11
N LEU A 90 -3.42 7.59 4.26
CA LEU A 90 -3.64 8.62 3.25
C LEU A 90 -4.65 8.18 2.18
N GLY A 91 -4.85 6.87 2.04
CA GLY A 91 -5.79 6.29 1.10
C GLY A 91 -5.19 6.06 -0.30
N PRO A 92 -5.87 5.24 -1.12
CA PRO A 92 -5.36 4.79 -2.40
C PRO A 92 -5.12 5.92 -3.41
N ALA A 93 -5.99 6.93 -3.46
CA ALA A 93 -5.84 8.04 -4.41
C ALA A 93 -4.55 8.84 -4.16
N ALA A 94 -4.29 9.21 -2.90
CA ALA A 94 -3.11 9.95 -2.50
C ALA A 94 -1.83 9.14 -2.74
N HIS A 95 -1.84 7.84 -2.45
CA HIS A 95 -0.71 6.95 -2.77
C HIS A 95 -0.44 6.85 -4.27
N ALA A 96 -1.48 6.72 -5.11
CA ALA A 96 -1.30 6.69 -6.56
C ALA A 96 -0.67 7.99 -7.10
N LYS A 97 -1.16 9.15 -6.63
CA LYS A 97 -0.63 10.46 -7.04
C LYS A 97 0.76 10.74 -6.47
N GLY A 98 1.00 10.38 -5.21
CA GLY A 98 2.29 10.51 -4.55
C GLY A 98 3.35 9.62 -5.21
N TYR A 99 3.01 8.35 -5.48
CA TYR A 99 3.90 7.43 -6.18
C TYR A 99 4.26 7.92 -7.58
N ARG A 100 3.31 8.51 -8.33
CA ARG A 100 3.61 9.14 -9.62
C ARG A 100 4.83 10.05 -9.50
N PHE A 101 4.85 10.96 -8.52
CA PHE A 101 5.97 11.91 -8.42
C PHE A 101 7.19 11.30 -7.74
N LEU A 102 7.00 10.35 -6.82
CA LEU A 102 8.09 9.62 -6.19
C LEU A 102 8.94 8.84 -7.22
N ALA A 103 8.30 8.29 -8.25
CA ALA A 103 8.95 7.57 -9.33
C ALA A 103 9.38 8.48 -10.51
N ASP A 104 9.09 9.78 -10.46
CA ASP A 104 9.42 10.70 -11.55
C ASP A 104 10.88 11.17 -11.37
N PRO A 105 11.83 10.79 -12.26
CA PRO A 105 13.24 11.12 -12.09
C PRO A 105 13.53 12.63 -12.17
N ARG A 106 12.54 13.44 -12.57
CA ARG A 106 12.63 14.89 -12.64
C ARG A 106 12.30 15.57 -11.30
N ASP A 107 11.72 14.84 -10.34
CA ASP A 107 11.30 15.37 -9.05
C ASP A 107 12.49 15.41 -8.08
N THR A 108 12.72 16.57 -7.45
CA THR A 108 13.86 16.80 -6.54
C THR A 108 13.52 16.60 -5.07
N ILE A 109 12.24 16.38 -4.73
CA ILE A 109 11.78 16.23 -3.34
C ILE A 109 11.42 14.78 -2.99
N THR A 110 12.04 13.81 -3.66
CA THR A 110 11.81 12.37 -3.49
C THR A 110 11.85 11.94 -2.03
N ASP A 111 12.85 12.37 -1.28
CA ASP A 111 13.00 12.00 0.14
C ASP A 111 11.87 12.55 1.01
N GLU A 112 11.51 13.82 0.82
CA GLU A 112 10.41 14.44 1.55
C GLU A 112 9.08 13.72 1.25
N ARG A 113 8.84 13.41 -0.03
CA ARG A 113 7.66 12.67 -0.47
C ARG A 113 7.65 11.25 0.09
N MET A 114 8.81 10.61 0.18
CA MET A 114 8.95 9.29 0.78
C MET A 114 8.56 9.31 2.25
N LYS A 115 8.97 10.32 3.03
CA LYS A 115 8.57 10.48 4.44
C LYS A 115 7.05 10.57 4.64
N ILE A 116 6.36 11.23 3.72
CA ILE A 116 4.89 11.33 3.75
C ILE A 116 4.24 9.96 3.47
N LEU A 117 4.78 9.22 2.50
CA LEU A 117 4.15 7.99 2.01
C LEU A 117 4.52 6.74 2.80
N ILE A 118 5.72 6.67 3.38
CA ILE A 118 6.32 5.42 3.86
C ILE A 118 5.44 4.70 4.88
N ASP A 119 5.06 5.34 5.99
CA ASP A 119 4.25 4.72 7.05
C ASP A 119 2.85 4.42 6.56
N SER A 120 2.29 5.37 5.84
CA SER A 120 0.96 5.23 5.25
C SER A 120 0.88 4.05 4.29
N SER A 121 1.96 3.74 3.57
CA SER A 121 2.00 2.62 2.62
C SER A 121 1.79 1.28 3.33
N TRP A 122 2.23 1.14 4.58
CA TRP A 122 2.11 -0.08 5.40
C TRP A 122 0.72 -0.29 6.00
N ARG A 123 -0.16 0.71 5.96
CA ARG A 123 -1.55 0.64 6.45
C ARG A 123 -2.51 -0.02 5.45
N CYS A 124 -2.10 -0.19 4.19
CA CYS A 124 -2.88 -0.90 3.20
C CYS A 124 -2.97 -2.41 3.51
N THR A 125 -4.20 -2.94 3.54
CA THR A 125 -4.52 -4.34 3.84
C THR A 125 -4.63 -5.25 2.61
N TYR A 126 -4.33 -4.73 1.41
CA TYR A 126 -4.42 -5.50 0.14
C TYR A 126 -5.81 -6.09 -0.16
N CYS A 127 -6.89 -5.37 0.12
CA CYS A 127 -8.26 -5.81 -0.23
C CYS A 127 -8.65 -5.60 -1.71
N TYR A 128 -7.82 -4.90 -2.50
CA TYR A 128 -7.98 -4.59 -3.93
C TYR A 128 -9.26 -3.84 -4.36
N GLN A 129 -10.11 -3.40 -3.43
CA GLN A 129 -11.36 -2.69 -3.79
C GLN A 129 -11.10 -1.41 -4.61
N CYS A 130 -10.03 -0.68 -4.27
CA CYS A 130 -9.64 0.52 -5.01
C CYS A 130 -9.31 0.28 -6.49
N PHE A 131 -8.89 -0.92 -6.87
CA PHE A 131 -8.67 -1.29 -8.27
C PHE A 131 -9.99 -1.64 -8.95
N ASN A 132 -10.83 -2.46 -8.30
CA ASN A 132 -12.09 -2.94 -8.85
C ASN A 132 -13.09 -1.83 -9.20
N VAL A 133 -13.02 -0.69 -8.51
CA VAL A 133 -13.93 0.45 -8.73
C VAL A 133 -13.33 1.57 -9.57
N CYS A 134 -12.06 1.47 -9.99
CA CYS A 134 -11.41 2.56 -10.72
C CYS A 134 -11.93 2.64 -12.16
N PRO A 135 -12.53 3.77 -12.59
CA PRO A 135 -13.04 3.90 -13.97
C PRO A 135 -11.94 4.18 -15.00
N ARG A 136 -10.69 4.31 -14.55
CA ARG A 136 -9.51 4.63 -15.38
C ARG A 136 -8.47 3.51 -15.34
N ASP A 137 -8.80 2.37 -14.74
CA ASP A 137 -7.91 1.22 -14.56
C ASP A 137 -6.54 1.57 -13.93
N ILE A 138 -6.58 2.57 -13.06
CA ILE A 138 -5.44 2.91 -12.22
C ILE A 138 -5.37 1.83 -11.14
N GLU A 139 -4.17 1.36 -10.85
CA GLU A 139 -3.94 0.38 -9.78
C GLU A 139 -3.27 1.07 -8.58
N PRO A 140 -4.02 1.74 -7.69
CA PRO A 140 -3.47 2.31 -6.46
C PRO A 140 -2.71 1.31 -5.58
N VAL A 141 -3.17 0.06 -5.52
CA VAL A 141 -2.47 -0.99 -4.77
C VAL A 141 -1.06 -1.20 -5.32
N THR A 142 -0.89 -1.17 -6.64
CA THR A 142 0.41 -1.31 -7.29
C THR A 142 1.32 -0.12 -6.96
N ALA A 143 0.80 1.10 -6.93
CA ALA A 143 1.54 2.27 -6.43
C ALA A 143 2.02 2.06 -4.99
N ILE A 144 1.13 1.62 -4.09
CA ILE A 144 1.47 1.36 -2.67
C ILE A 144 2.57 0.29 -2.56
N LYS A 145 2.46 -0.81 -3.33
CA LYS A 145 3.50 -1.87 -3.36
C LYS A 145 4.83 -1.32 -3.83
N LYS A 146 4.81 -0.51 -4.89
CA LYS A 146 6.02 0.10 -5.44
C LYS A 146 6.63 1.05 -4.42
N THR A 147 5.85 1.91 -3.75
CA THR A 147 6.32 2.73 -2.61
C THR A 147 6.99 1.88 -1.53
N ARG A 148 6.39 0.74 -1.13
CA ARG A 148 7.05 -0.20 -0.19
C ARG A 148 8.35 -0.78 -0.75
N SER A 149 8.50 -0.94 -2.06
CA SER A 149 9.78 -1.36 -2.64
C SER A 149 10.85 -0.26 -2.54
N PHE A 150 10.47 1.02 -2.63
CA PHE A 150 11.38 2.16 -2.44
C PHE A 150 11.94 2.21 -1.01
N THR A 151 11.23 1.67 0.00
CA THR A 151 11.72 1.68 1.39
C THR A 151 13.01 0.89 1.55
N LYS A 152 13.28 -0.13 0.73
CA LYS A 152 14.49 -0.95 0.84
C LYS A 152 15.78 -0.12 0.77
N ASN A 153 15.81 0.88 -0.13
CA ASN A 153 16.95 1.75 -0.36
C ASN A 153 16.88 3.06 0.44
N TYR A 154 15.86 3.22 1.28
CA TYR A 154 15.64 4.41 2.09
C TYR A 154 16.29 4.25 3.47
N SER A 155 17.17 5.17 3.87
CA SER A 155 17.92 5.05 5.14
C SER A 155 17.10 5.47 6.37
N ASP A 156 16.30 6.53 6.25
CA ASP A 156 15.55 7.14 7.35
C ASP A 156 14.18 6.46 7.59
N LYS A 157 14.21 5.15 7.85
CA LYS A 157 12.98 4.36 8.05
C LYS A 157 12.41 4.56 9.46
N SER A 158 11.11 4.83 9.52
CA SER A 158 10.32 4.77 10.75
C SER A 158 10.28 3.35 11.33
N GLU A 159 9.82 3.22 12.57
CA GLU A 159 9.60 1.90 13.18
C GLU A 159 8.48 1.11 12.48
N VAL A 160 7.43 1.79 12.00
CA VAL A 160 6.33 1.15 11.24
C VAL A 160 6.89 0.49 9.97
N ALA A 161 7.75 1.21 9.24
CA ALA A 161 8.36 0.71 8.02
C ALA A 161 9.31 -0.46 8.29
N LYS A 162 10.18 -0.34 9.30
CA LYS A 162 11.09 -1.41 9.73
C LYS A 162 10.32 -2.68 10.12
N ARG A 163 9.26 -2.53 10.91
CA ARG A 163 8.37 -3.63 11.34
C ARG A 163 7.65 -4.26 10.14
N GLY A 164 7.16 -3.44 9.22
CA GLY A 164 6.53 -3.90 7.97
C GLY A 164 7.49 -4.73 7.10
N GLU A 165 8.72 -4.25 6.90
CA GLU A 165 9.76 -4.99 6.16
C GLU A 165 10.09 -6.33 6.82
N LYS A 166 10.35 -6.33 8.13
CA LYS A 166 10.59 -7.57 8.90
C LYS A 166 9.44 -8.56 8.77
N HIS A 167 8.19 -8.09 8.77
CA HIS A 167 7.02 -8.95 8.61
C HIS A 167 6.99 -9.62 7.24
N VAL A 168 7.24 -8.86 6.17
CA VAL A 168 7.29 -9.39 4.81
C VAL A 168 8.42 -10.42 4.65
N GLU A 169 9.59 -10.14 5.20
CA GLU A 169 10.72 -11.09 5.20
C GLU A 169 10.40 -12.35 6.00
N ALA A 170 9.77 -12.22 7.17
CA ALA A 170 9.37 -13.36 7.99
C ALA A 170 8.35 -14.26 7.27
N ILE A 171 7.37 -13.67 6.57
CA ILE A 171 6.42 -14.40 5.71
C ILE A 171 7.17 -15.13 4.60
N TYR A 172 8.04 -14.41 3.87
CA TYR A 172 8.80 -14.98 2.77
C TYR A 172 9.65 -16.17 3.23
N ASP A 173 10.38 -16.02 4.33
CA ASP A 173 11.17 -17.09 4.94
C ASP A 173 10.31 -18.28 5.36
N SER A 174 9.16 -18.02 5.99
CA SER A 174 8.24 -19.08 6.43
C SER A 174 7.80 -19.92 5.23
N ILE A 175 7.35 -19.28 4.16
CA ILE A 175 6.87 -19.96 2.95
C ILE A 175 8.04 -20.66 2.25
N LYS A 176 9.22 -20.05 2.18
CA LYS A 176 10.41 -20.66 1.57
C LYS A 176 10.86 -21.93 2.32
N GLN A 177 10.73 -21.95 3.64
CA GLN A 177 11.17 -23.07 4.47
C GLN A 177 10.15 -24.19 4.52
N THR A 178 8.86 -23.86 4.62
CA THR A 178 7.80 -24.83 4.95
C THR A 178 6.75 -25.01 3.86
N GLY A 179 6.67 -24.07 2.91
CA GLY A 179 5.60 -23.99 1.93
C GLY A 179 4.29 -23.44 2.49
N LYS A 180 4.27 -23.06 3.78
CA LYS A 180 3.11 -22.53 4.48
C LYS A 180 3.48 -21.32 5.35
N LEU A 181 2.44 -20.71 5.92
CA LEU A 181 2.56 -19.58 6.83
C LEU A 181 2.52 -20.06 8.27
N LEU A 182 3.69 -20.15 8.92
CA LEU A 182 3.79 -20.44 10.35
C LEU A 182 3.60 -19.16 11.15
N GLU A 183 2.33 -18.84 11.45
CA GLU A 183 1.92 -17.60 12.11
C GLU A 183 2.73 -17.29 13.38
N GLY A 184 2.96 -18.28 14.26
CA GLY A 184 3.73 -18.07 15.49
C GLY A 184 5.19 -17.67 15.23
N MET A 185 5.83 -18.26 14.21
CA MET A 185 7.20 -17.91 13.82
C MET A 185 7.25 -16.53 13.17
N VAL A 186 6.27 -16.21 12.30
CA VAL A 186 6.16 -14.90 11.66
C VAL A 186 5.96 -13.82 12.70
N TYR A 187 5.07 -14.05 13.68
CA TYR A 187 4.84 -13.15 14.80
C TYR A 187 6.12 -12.92 15.59
N LEU A 188 6.84 -13.97 15.96
CA LEU A 188 8.09 -13.87 16.73
C LEU A 188 9.17 -13.09 15.98
N LYS A 189 9.37 -13.38 14.69
CA LYS A 189 10.36 -12.67 13.85
C LYS A 189 10.01 -11.19 13.64
N THR A 190 8.72 -10.86 13.59
CA THR A 190 8.25 -9.48 13.42
C THR A 190 8.30 -8.69 14.74
N TYR A 191 7.74 -9.31 15.78
CA TYR A 191 7.60 -8.96 17.20
C TYR A 191 8.89 -8.71 17.99
N GLY A 192 9.85 -9.60 17.75
CA GLY A 192 10.86 -9.91 18.75
C GLY A 192 10.30 -10.73 19.91
N LEU A 193 11.21 -11.24 20.75
CA LEU A 193 10.90 -12.18 21.82
C LEU A 193 10.09 -11.56 22.96
N ILE A 194 10.44 -10.35 23.39
CA ILE A 194 9.84 -9.69 24.56
C ILE A 194 8.34 -9.44 24.34
N GLN A 195 7.99 -8.84 23.19
CA GLN A 195 6.59 -8.58 22.84
C GLN A 195 5.82 -9.90 22.70
N SER A 196 6.41 -10.89 22.02
CA SER A 196 5.78 -12.20 21.84
C SER A 196 5.49 -12.92 23.15
N LEU A 197 6.39 -12.86 24.14
CA LEU A 197 6.17 -13.43 25.47
C LEU A 197 5.01 -12.74 26.20
N THR A 198 4.95 -11.41 26.10
CA THR A 198 3.86 -10.61 26.70
C THR A 198 2.51 -11.00 26.10
N ASP A 199 2.44 -11.14 24.78
CA ASP A 199 1.21 -11.52 24.08
C ASP A 199 0.82 -12.98 24.33
N LEU A 200 1.78 -13.89 24.50
CA LEU A 200 1.51 -15.28 24.90
C LEU A 200 0.87 -15.36 26.30
N ILE A 201 1.29 -14.52 27.25
CA ILE A 201 0.66 -14.44 28.57
C ILE A 201 -0.80 -13.98 28.42
N TYR A 202 -1.05 -12.96 27.59
CA TYR A 202 -2.41 -12.49 27.31
C TYR A 202 -3.28 -13.56 26.63
N MET A 203 -2.72 -14.30 25.66
CA MET A 203 -3.39 -15.41 25.00
C MET A 203 -3.70 -16.56 25.96
N SER A 204 -2.81 -16.83 26.92
CA SER A 204 -3.05 -17.82 27.99
C SER A 204 -4.24 -17.42 28.85
N LYS A 205 -4.30 -16.15 29.30
CA LYS A 205 -5.41 -15.61 30.10
C LYS A 205 -6.76 -15.65 29.36
N THR A 206 -6.76 -15.58 28.03
CA THR A 206 -7.97 -15.59 27.20
C THR A 206 -8.30 -16.97 26.62
N GLY A 207 -7.57 -18.03 27.00
CA GLY A 207 -7.80 -19.40 26.50
C GLY A 207 -7.42 -19.59 25.02
N LYS A 208 -6.66 -18.68 24.44
CA LYS A 208 -6.27 -18.65 23.01
C LYS A 208 -4.86 -19.18 22.74
N LEU A 209 -4.12 -19.62 23.76
CA LEU A 209 -2.73 -20.08 23.62
C LEU A 209 -2.57 -21.20 22.57
N LYS A 210 -3.56 -22.07 22.42
CA LYS A 210 -3.57 -23.16 21.43
C LYS A 210 -3.32 -22.68 19.99
N TYR A 211 -3.73 -21.46 19.64
CA TYR A 211 -3.57 -20.91 18.30
C TYR A 211 -2.12 -20.51 18.01
N ALA A 212 -1.35 -20.10 19.02
CA ALA A 212 0.06 -19.75 18.86
C ALA A 212 0.95 -21.00 18.71
N LEU A 213 0.49 -22.15 19.20
CA LEU A 213 1.23 -23.42 19.21
C LEU A 213 0.84 -24.34 18.04
N VAL A 214 0.03 -23.87 17.09
CA VAL A 214 -0.34 -24.65 15.91
C VAL A 214 0.93 -24.88 15.08
N GLN A 215 1.33 -26.14 14.96
CA GLN A 215 2.40 -26.56 14.07
C GLN A 215 1.79 -27.05 12.76
N GLU A 216 2.10 -26.35 11.66
CA GLU A 216 1.72 -26.83 10.34
C GLU A 216 2.82 -27.73 9.77
N LYS A 217 2.43 -28.88 9.23
CA LYS A 217 3.34 -29.74 8.47
C LYS A 217 3.72 -29.07 7.15
N ASN A 218 4.98 -29.25 6.75
CA ASN A 218 5.49 -28.82 5.45
C ASN A 218 4.67 -29.40 4.29
N VAL A 219 4.63 -28.67 3.18
CA VAL A 219 4.05 -29.16 1.92
C VAL A 219 4.97 -30.23 1.31
N GLN A 220 4.39 -31.28 0.72
CA GLN A 220 5.12 -32.42 0.15
C GLN A 220 6.14 -32.00 -0.94
N ASN A 221 5.82 -31.01 -1.78
CA ASN A 221 6.67 -30.55 -2.88
C ASN A 221 7.47 -29.26 -2.55
N ILE A 222 8.05 -29.17 -1.36
CA ILE A 222 8.77 -27.95 -0.92
C ILE A 222 9.90 -27.52 -1.88
N ASN A 223 10.51 -28.45 -2.61
CA ASN A 223 11.56 -28.16 -3.58
C ASN A 223 11.04 -27.35 -4.78
N GLU A 224 9.80 -27.58 -5.22
CA GLU A 224 9.16 -26.81 -6.28
C GLU A 224 8.89 -25.37 -5.83
N ILE A 225 8.42 -25.20 -4.60
CA ILE A 225 8.21 -23.87 -3.98
C ILE A 225 9.55 -23.13 -3.88
N LYS A 226 10.61 -23.80 -3.43
CA LYS A 226 11.96 -23.21 -3.40
C LYS A 226 12.48 -22.86 -4.79
N LYS A 227 12.13 -23.62 -5.83
CA LYS A 227 12.46 -23.30 -7.23
C LYS A 227 11.69 -22.09 -7.74
N ILE A 228 10.42 -21.91 -7.35
CA ILE A 228 9.62 -20.73 -7.71
C ILE A 228 10.14 -19.48 -6.98
N LEU A 229 10.41 -19.58 -5.68
CA LEU A 229 10.87 -18.45 -4.86
C LEU A 229 12.36 -18.12 -5.05
N GLY A 230 13.18 -19.13 -5.36
CA GLY A 230 14.61 -19.00 -5.65
C GLY A 230 14.94 -18.97 -7.15
N GLY A 231 13.92 -19.00 -8.01
CA GLY A 231 14.06 -19.04 -9.46
C GLY A 231 14.62 -17.73 -9.99
N GLU A 232 15.88 -17.79 -10.39
CA GLU A 232 16.66 -16.87 -11.22
C GLU A 232 16.21 -15.40 -11.17
N LYS A 233 17.05 -14.57 -10.53
CA LYS A 233 17.19 -13.18 -10.96
C LYS A 233 17.43 -13.19 -12.48
N LYS A 234 16.39 -12.94 -13.27
CA LYS A 234 16.52 -12.39 -14.62
C LYS A 234 16.57 -10.88 -14.52
#